data_AF-A0A7G9W4L1-F1
#
_entry.id   AF-A0A7G9W4L1-F1
#
_cell.length_a   1.000
_cell.length_b   1.000
_cell.length_c   1.000
_cell.angle_alpha   90.00
_cell.angle_beta   90.00
_cell.angle_gamma   90.00
#
_symmetry.space_group_name_H-M   'P 1'
#
loop_
_entity.id
_entity.type
_entity.pdbx_description
1 polymer ?
#
loop_
_entity_poly.entity_id
_entity_poly.type
_entity_poly.pdbx_seq_one_letter_code
_entity_poly.pdbx_strand_id
1 'polypeptide(L)'
;MRYILSTIILLVIGTVLVMMVSEMPEFGAADNPSNNMVSERFTENVIEDTNVQNIIAAIITDYRAFDTIGETTVLFTGIASVLTVLGAHVKAGEKKDVIKKDEKH
;
A
#
# COMPACT_ATOMS: atom_id res chain seq x y z
N MET A 1 -22.71 22.52 9.85
CA MET A 1 -22.74 21.40 10.82
C MET A 1 -21.92 20.19 10.39
N ARG A 2 -22.02 19.71 9.12
CA ARG A 2 -21.26 18.54 8.64
C ARG A 2 -19.73 18.67 8.80
N TYR A 3 -19.15 19.81 8.42
CA TYR A 3 -17.72 20.04 8.57
C TYR A 3 -17.26 20.10 10.03
N ILE A 4 -18.03 20.76 10.90
CA ILE A 4 -17.74 20.85 12.34
C ILE A 4 -17.73 19.43 12.94
N LEU A 5 -18.73 18.60 12.59
CA LEU A 5 -18.78 17.21 13.02
C LEU A 5 -17.59 16.39 12.50
N SER A 6 -17.23 16.53 11.22
CA SER A 6 -16.06 15.85 10.64
C SER A 6 -14.76 16.27 11.31
N THR A 7 -14.57 17.56 11.62
CA THR A 7 -13.39 18.07 12.31
C THR A 7 -13.32 17.54 13.74
N ILE A 8 -14.44 17.49 14.47
CA ILE A 8 -14.50 16.90 15.81
C ILE A 8 -14.10 15.43 15.77
N ILE A 9 -14.65 14.64 14.84
CA ILE A 9 -14.32 13.22 14.70
C ILE A 9 -12.83 13.04 14.39
N LEU A 10 -12.27 13.84 13.48
CA LEU A 10 -10.84 13.79 13.15
C LEU A 10 -9.97 14.11 14.38
N LEU A 11 -10.34 15.13 15.17
CA LEU A 11 -9.62 15.49 16.38
C LEU A 11 -9.68 14.38 17.43
N VAL A 12 -10.84 13.73 17.59
CA VAL A 12 -11.00 12.60 18.51
C VAL A 12 -10.09 11.45 18.08
N ILE A 13 -10.16 11.03 16.81
CA ILE A 13 -9.31 9.95 16.29
C ILE A 13 -7.83 10.30 16.43
N GLY A 14 -7.43 11.52 16.03
CA GLY A 14 -6.05 11.98 16.14
C GLY A 14 -5.55 11.97 17.58
N THR A 15 -6.37 12.43 18.53
CA THR A 15 -6.03 12.42 19.96
C THR A 15 -5.84 10.99 20.47
N VAL A 16 -6.74 10.06 20.10
CA VAL A 16 -6.63 8.65 20.48
C VAL A 16 -5.33 8.03 19.92
N LEU A 17 -4.99 8.31 18.66
CA LEU A 17 -3.74 7.82 18.06
C LEU A 17 -2.50 8.37 18.77
N VAL A 18 -2.48 9.65 19.14
CA VAL A 18 -1.37 10.25 19.89
C VAL A 18 -1.25 9.65 21.30
N MET A 19 -2.37 9.40 21.98
CA MET A 19 -2.37 8.70 23.28
C MET A 19 -1.76 7.30 23.16
N MET A 20 -2.15 6.53 22.14
CA MET A 20 -1.59 5.19 21.88
C MET A 20 -0.08 5.22 21.63
N VAL A 21 0.41 6.20 20.86
CA VAL A 21 1.85 6.35 20.63
C VAL A 21 2.58 6.75 21.93
N SER A 22 1.95 7.54 22.79
CA SER A 22 2.53 7.95 24.07
C SER A 22 2.66 6.80 25.07
N GLU A 23 1.89 5.72 24.90
CA GLU A 23 1.97 4.49 25.72
C GLU A 23 2.93 3.44 25.14
N MET A 24 3.55 3.69 23.99
CA MET A 24 4.50 2.74 23.41
C MET A 24 5.78 2.61 24.27
N PRO A 25 6.41 1.42 24.33
CA PRO A 25 7.67 1.22 25.02
C PRO A 25 8.78 2.15 24.50
N GLU A 26 9.74 2.47 25.37
CA GLU A 26 10.90 3.25 24.98
C GLU A 26 11.68 2.57 23.84
N PHE A 27 12.21 3.40 22.95
CA PHE A 27 13.01 2.92 21.82
C PHE A 27 14.26 2.20 22.31
N GLY A 28 14.49 0.98 21.81
CA GLY A 28 15.68 0.19 22.12
C GLY A 28 15.64 -0.53 23.48
N ALA A 29 14.51 -0.46 24.22
CA ALA A 29 14.32 -1.26 25.42
C ALA A 29 14.41 -2.77 25.08
N ALA A 30 15.15 -3.54 25.87
CA ALA A 30 15.40 -4.96 25.59
C ALA A 30 14.13 -5.81 25.70
N ASP A 31 13.21 -5.42 26.59
CA ASP A 31 11.91 -6.02 26.83
C ASP A 31 10.81 -5.48 25.89
N ASN A 32 11.18 -4.74 24.85
CA ASN A 32 10.23 -4.24 23.87
C ASN A 32 9.52 -5.44 23.19
N PRO A 33 8.17 -5.48 23.14
CA PRO A 33 7.41 -6.57 22.50
C PRO A 33 7.77 -6.83 21.03
N SER A 34 8.40 -5.86 20.35
CA SER A 34 8.95 -6.04 19.01
C SER A 34 10.16 -6.99 18.96
N ASN A 35 10.91 -7.14 20.05
CA ASN A 35 12.00 -8.11 20.22
C ASN A 35 11.41 -9.49 20.54
N ASN A 36 10.79 -10.10 19.55
CA ASN A 36 10.16 -11.41 19.68
C ASN A 36 10.88 -12.48 18.84
N MET A 37 10.42 -13.71 18.97
CA MET A 37 10.98 -14.88 18.26
C MET A 37 10.98 -14.70 16.73
N VAL A 38 10.08 -13.91 16.16
CA VAL A 38 10.03 -13.66 14.70
C VAL A 38 11.17 -12.73 14.30
N SER A 39 11.41 -11.66 15.05
CA SER A 39 12.54 -10.75 14.81
C SER A 39 13.88 -11.48 14.96
N GLU A 40 14.00 -12.34 15.97
CA GLU A 40 15.17 -13.20 16.18
C GLU A 40 15.36 -14.17 15.01
N ARG A 41 14.30 -14.88 14.58
CA ARG A 41 14.34 -15.80 13.43
C ARG A 41 14.82 -15.11 12.16
N PHE A 42 14.26 -13.94 11.84
CA PHE A 42 14.61 -13.18 10.64
C PHE A 42 16.04 -12.64 10.66
N THR A 43 16.64 -12.51 11.85
CA THR A 43 18.02 -12.00 11.98
C THR A 43 19.03 -13.15 11.98
N GLU A 44 18.74 -14.23 12.69
CA GLU A 44 19.70 -15.31 12.93
C GLU A 44 19.64 -16.43 11.89
N ASN A 45 18.46 -16.76 11.35
CA ASN A 45 18.25 -17.95 10.52
C ASN A 45 17.97 -17.62 9.05
N VAL A 46 18.07 -16.35 8.65
CA VAL A 46 17.77 -15.87 7.30
C VAL A 46 18.51 -16.61 6.19
N ILE A 47 19.81 -16.86 6.39
CA ILE A 47 20.66 -17.53 5.38
C ILE A 47 20.29 -19.01 5.28
N GLU A 48 20.00 -19.65 6.42
CA GLU A 48 19.58 -21.06 6.45
C GLU A 48 18.20 -21.25 5.79
N ASP A 49 17.27 -20.35 6.06
CA ASP A 49 15.89 -20.44 5.58
C ASP A 49 15.75 -20.07 4.09
N THR A 50 16.54 -19.11 3.60
CA THR A 50 16.33 -18.50 2.27
C THR A 50 17.55 -18.55 1.34
N ASN A 51 18.75 -18.82 1.87
CA ASN A 51 20.03 -18.67 1.16
C ASN A 51 20.32 -17.25 0.64
N VAL A 52 19.60 -16.23 1.12
CA VAL A 52 19.78 -14.83 0.74
C VAL A 52 20.54 -14.10 1.86
N GLN A 53 21.63 -13.41 1.50
CA GLN A 53 22.43 -12.64 2.47
C GLN A 53 21.78 -11.32 2.89
N ASN A 54 20.92 -10.75 2.04
CA ASN A 54 20.21 -9.52 2.35
C ASN A 54 18.90 -9.83 3.09
N ILE A 55 18.88 -9.56 4.39
CA ILE A 55 17.73 -9.80 5.27
C ILE A 55 16.47 -9.11 4.77
N ILE A 56 16.57 -7.87 4.32
CA ILE A 56 15.40 -7.12 3.85
C ILE A 56 14.83 -7.74 2.58
N ALA A 57 15.70 -8.14 1.65
CA ALA A 57 15.26 -8.85 0.45
C ALA A 57 14.57 -10.17 0.83
N ALA A 58 15.21 -10.99 1.66
CA ALA A 58 14.66 -12.26 2.14
C ALA A 58 13.30 -12.11 2.84
N ILE A 59 13.11 -11.05 3.63
CA ILE A 59 11.81 -10.77 4.26
C ILE A 59 10.74 -10.49 3.21
N ILE A 60 11.04 -9.64 2.23
CA ILE A 60 10.08 -9.23 1.20
C ILE A 60 9.81 -10.36 0.20
N THR A 61 10.82 -11.14 -0.18
CA THR A 61 10.71 -12.17 -1.24
C THR A 61 10.36 -13.56 -0.75
N ASP A 62 10.74 -13.91 0.48
CA ASP A 62 10.58 -15.28 0.99
C ASP A 62 9.63 -15.32 2.20
N TYR A 63 9.94 -14.62 3.30
CA TYR A 63 9.12 -14.69 4.52
C TYR A 63 7.74 -14.03 4.38
N ARG A 64 7.64 -12.92 3.62
CA ARG A 64 6.41 -12.13 3.44
C ARG A 64 6.08 -11.91 1.96
N ALA A 65 6.43 -12.87 1.11
CA ALA A 65 6.21 -12.83 -0.33
C ALA A 65 4.76 -12.48 -0.72
N PHE A 66 3.78 -12.97 0.04
CA PHE A 66 2.36 -12.74 -0.23
C PHE A 66 1.95 -11.27 -0.12
N ASP A 67 2.50 -10.53 0.83
CA ASP A 67 2.19 -9.10 1.00
C ASP A 67 2.68 -8.32 -0.25
N THR A 68 3.89 -8.61 -0.72
CA THR A 68 4.49 -7.96 -1.90
C THR A 68 3.85 -8.38 -3.23
N ILE A 69 3.41 -9.64 -3.36
CA ILE A 69 2.60 -10.07 -4.51
C ILE A 69 1.26 -9.32 -4.50
N GLY A 70 0.66 -9.11 -3.33
CA GLY A 70 -0.54 -8.29 -3.16
C GLY A 70 -0.33 -6.85 -3.62
N GLU A 71 0.73 -6.19 -3.14
CA GLU A 71 1.11 -4.83 -3.56
C GLU A 71 1.29 -4.73 -5.08
N THR A 72 2.03 -5.67 -5.67
CA THR A 72 2.25 -5.73 -7.12
C THR A 72 0.95 -5.92 -7.90
N THR A 73 0.04 -6.73 -7.38
CA THR A 73 -1.28 -6.96 -7.98
C THR A 73 -2.13 -5.69 -7.97
N VAL A 74 -2.18 -4.98 -6.84
CA VAL A 74 -2.92 -3.71 -6.73
C VAL A 74 -2.37 -2.66 -7.71
N LEU A 75 -1.05 -2.52 -7.78
CA LEU A 75 -0.41 -1.61 -8.74
C LEU A 75 -0.72 -2.01 -10.18
N PHE A 76 -0.60 -3.29 -10.52
CA PHE A 76 -0.93 -3.81 -11.84
C PHE A 76 -2.38 -3.52 -12.23
N THR A 77 -3.33 -3.81 -11.35
CA THR A 77 -4.76 -3.52 -11.56
C THR A 77 -5.02 -2.03 -11.70
N GLY A 78 -4.35 -1.18 -10.91
CA GLY A 78 -4.44 0.28 -11.04
C GLY A 78 -3.99 0.78 -12.41
N ILE A 79 -2.82 0.31 -12.87
CA ILE A 79 -2.29 0.65 -14.20
C ILE A 79 -3.23 0.14 -15.30
N ALA A 80 -3.66 -1.13 -15.23
CA ALA A 80 -4.58 -1.71 -16.20
C ALA A 80 -5.92 -0.95 -16.27
N SER A 81 -6.45 -0.52 -15.13
CA SER A 81 -7.66 0.30 -15.04
C SER A 81 -7.49 1.63 -15.76
N VAL A 82 -6.40 2.37 -15.48
CA VAL A 82 -6.11 3.66 -16.13
C VAL A 82 -5.97 3.49 -17.65
N LEU A 83 -5.22 2.48 -18.11
CA LEU A 83 -5.04 2.21 -19.54
C LEU A 83 -6.37 1.87 -20.23
N THR A 84 -7.23 1.10 -19.55
CA THR A 84 -8.56 0.74 -20.06
C THR A 84 -9.44 1.97 -20.23
N VAL A 85 -9.50 2.85 -19.23
CA VAL A 85 -10.29 4.09 -19.28
C VAL A 85 -9.75 5.04 -20.35
N LEU A 86 -8.42 5.19 -20.45
CA LEU A 86 -7.80 6.06 -21.45
C LEU A 86 -8.05 5.54 -22.87
N GLY A 87 -7.88 4.24 -23.11
CA GLY A 87 -8.17 3.61 -24.40
C GLY A 87 -9.64 3.73 -24.81
N ALA A 88 -10.57 3.59 -23.86
CA ALA A 88 -11.99 3.83 -24.10
C ALA A 88 -12.27 5.31 -24.45
N HIS A 89 -11.57 6.26 -23.81
CA HIS A 89 -11.72 7.69 -24.08
C HIS A 89 -11.23 8.07 -25.48
N VAL A 90 -10.08 7.54 -25.91
CA VAL A 90 -9.53 7.77 -27.27
C VAL A 90 -10.52 7.29 -28.33
N LYS A 91 -11.03 6.06 -28.22
CA LYS A 91 -12.02 5.52 -29.17
C LYS A 91 -13.32 6.33 -29.21
N ALA A 92 -13.75 6.86 -28.07
CA ALA A 92 -14.94 7.72 -28.00
C ALA A 92 -14.72 9.07 -28.70
N GLY A 93 -13.50 9.61 -28.67
CA GLY A 93 -13.11 10.80 -29.43
C GLY A 93 -13.18 10.58 -30.93
N GLU A 94 -12.52 9.53 -31.42
CA GLU A 94 -12.50 9.17 -32.86
C GLU A 94 -13.92 8.99 -33.41
N LYS A 95 -14.81 8.30 -32.68
CA LYS A 95 -16.19 8.08 -33.10
C LYS A 95 -16.99 9.39 -33.24
N LYS A 96 -16.74 10.39 -32.39
CA LYS A 96 -17.41 11.69 -32.46
C LYS A 96 -16.95 12.52 -33.66
N ASP A 97 -15.67 12.43 -34.02
CA ASP A 97 -15.11 13.14 -35.17
C ASP A 97 -15.62 12.58 -36.50
N VAL A 98 -15.81 11.25 -36.58
CA VAL A 98 -16.45 10.59 -37.74
C VAL A 98 -17.89 11.07 -37.92
N ILE A 99 -18.72 11.04 -36.86
CA ILE A 99 -20.14 11.45 -36.93
C ILE A 99 -20.29 12.92 -37.35
N LYS A 100 -19.46 13.83 -36.82
CA LYS A 100 -19.48 15.25 -37.22
C LYS A 100 -19.12 15.49 -38.69
N LYS A 101 -18.31 14.61 -39.28
CA LYS A 101 -17.93 14.72 -40.69
C LYS A 101 -19.08 14.27 -41.60
N ASP A 102 -19.83 13.26 -41.18
CA ASP A 102 -20.98 12.73 -41.92
C ASP A 102 -22.19 13.67 -41.87
N GLU A 103 -22.43 14.41 -40.77
CA GLU A 103 -23.50 15.42 -40.69
C GLU A 103 -23.24 16.69 -41.53
N LYS A 104 -22.01 16.89 -42.02
CA LYS A 104 -21.62 18.07 -42.80
C LYS A 104 -21.72 17.87 -44.32
N HIS A 105 -22.13 16.68 -44.77
CA HIS A 105 -22.35 16.32 -46.17
C HIS A 105 -23.83 16.04 -46.44
#